data_AF-A0A426DA13-F1
#
_entry.id   AF-A0A426DA13-F1
#
_cell.length_a   1.000
_cell.length_b   1.000
_cell.length_c   1.000
_cell.angle_alpha   90.00
_cell.angle_beta   90.00
_cell.angle_gamma   90.00
#
_symmetry.space_group_name_H-M   'P 1'
#
loop_
_entity.id
_entity.type
_entity.pdbx_description
1 polymer ?
#
loop_
_entity_poly.entity_id
_entity_poly.type
_entity_poly.pdbx_seq_one_letter_code
_entity_poly.pdbx_strand_id
1 'polypeptide(L)' 'MDYSALLGPDRYDLAVALAGQYHLDPSQVLFGYLQVVSRVTGEQAAQQADLKDPRVRQAINTAFDHFLKRRH' A
#
# COMPACT_ATOMS: atom_id res chain seq x y z
N MET A 1 3.77 7.47 -7.38
CA MET A 1 2.65 7.87 -6.50
C MET A 1 3.01 7.48 -5.08
N ASP A 2 2.67 8.30 -4.09
CA ASP A 2 2.90 7.96 -2.68
C ASP A 2 1.62 7.35 -2.11
N TYR A 3 1.68 6.08 -1.74
CA TYR A 3 0.54 5.33 -1.20
C TYR A 3 0.56 5.26 0.34
N SER A 4 1.50 5.95 1.00
CA SER A 4 1.64 5.94 2.46
C SER A 4 0.39 6.43 3.22
N ALA A 5 -0.48 7.21 2.56
CA ALA A 5 -1.76 7.62 3.11
C ALA A 5 -2.72 6.43 3.38
N LEU A 6 -2.48 5.25 2.81
CA LEU A 6 -3.22 4.01 3.13
C LEU A 6 -2.94 3.48 4.55
N LEU A 7 -1.93 4.00 5.26
CA LEU A 7 -1.70 3.77 6.70
C LEU A 7 -2.21 4.93 7.57
N GLY A 8 -2.64 6.02 6.94
CA GLY A 8 -3.07 7.24 7.60
C GLY A 8 -4.56 7.26 7.98
N PRO A 9 -5.04 8.42 8.46
CA PRO A 9 -6.46 8.65 8.69
C PRO A 9 -7.27 8.62 7.37
N ASP A 10 -6.69 9.13 6.28
CA ASP A 10 -7.34 9.25 4.96
C ASP A 10 -7.30 7.96 4.13
N ARG A 11 -6.95 6.83 4.76
CA ARG A 11 -6.76 5.55 4.07
C ARG A 11 -7.99 5.08 3.32
N TYR A 12 -9.19 5.38 3.84
CA TYR A 12 -10.44 4.95 3.22
C TYR A 12 -10.72 5.71 1.92
N ASP A 13 -10.58 7.03 1.91
CA ASP A 13 -10.83 7.86 0.73
C ASP A 13 -9.88 7.53 -0.40
N LEU A 14 -8.59 7.35 -0.09
CA LEU A 14 -7.60 6.92 -1.07
C LEU A 14 -7.90 5.50 -1.59
N ALA A 15 -8.31 4.58 -0.71
CA ALA A 15 -8.67 3.23 -1.12
C ALA A 15 -9.88 3.22 -2.05
N VAL A 16 -10.89 4.05 -1.81
CA VAL A 16 -12.07 4.21 -2.68
C VAL A 16 -11.68 4.79 -4.04
N ALA A 17 -10.82 5.81 -4.08
CA ALA A 17 -10.34 6.38 -5.33
C ALA A 17 -9.58 5.35 -6.19
N LEU A 18 -8.66 4.60 -5.56
CA LEU A 18 -7.90 3.55 -6.24
C LEU A 18 -8.78 2.37 -6.67
N ALA A 19 -9.73 1.97 -5.83
CA ALA A 19 -10.73 0.95 -6.12
C ALA A 19 -11.51 1.28 -7.40
N GLY A 20 -12.01 2.52 -7.52
CA GLY A 20 -12.69 2.98 -8.72
C GLY A 20 -11.82 2.97 -9.98
N GLN A 21 -10.53 3.35 -9.85
CA GLN A 21 -9.61 3.40 -10.99
C GLN A 21 -9.17 2.02 -11.49
N TYR A 22 -9.00 1.06 -10.59
CA TYR A 22 -8.50 -0.28 -10.89
C TYR A 22 -9.58 -1.36 -10.88
N HIS A 23 -10.86 -0.98 -10.79
CA HIS A 23 -12.01 -1.89 -10.68
C HIS A 23 -11.85 -2.92 -9.54
N LEU A 24 -11.28 -2.49 -8.42
CA LEU A 24 -11.10 -3.29 -7.21
C LEU A 24 -12.11 -2.89 -6.14
N ASP A 25 -12.30 -3.73 -5.12
CA ASP A 25 -12.98 -3.30 -3.90
C ASP A 25 -12.03 -2.48 -3.01
N PRO A 26 -12.51 -1.44 -2.30
CA PRO A 26 -11.67 -0.67 -1.36
C PRO A 26 -11.01 -1.55 -0.30
N SER A 27 -11.67 -2.62 0.14
CA SER A 27 -11.11 -3.61 1.06
C SER A 27 -9.91 -4.35 0.45
N GLN A 28 -9.98 -4.74 -0.82
CA GLN A 28 -8.87 -5.40 -1.52
C GLN A 28 -7.66 -4.47 -1.66
N VAL A 29 -7.89 -3.18 -1.88
CA VAL A 29 -6.84 -2.15 -1.94
C VAL A 29 -6.15 -2.01 -0.57
N LEU A 30 -6.94 -1.87 0.51
CA LEU A 30 -6.42 -1.75 1.88
C LEU A 30 -5.64 -3.00 2.31
N PHE A 31 -6.22 -4.19 2.15
CA PHE A 31 -5.55 -5.45 2.51
C PHE A 31 -4.33 -5.72 1.64
N GLY A 32 -4.41 -5.43 0.33
CA GLY A 32 -3.27 -5.56 -0.58
C GLY A 32 -2.10 -4.67 -0.17
N TYR A 33 -2.39 -3.44 0.28
CA TYR A 33 -1.36 -2.53 0.77
C TYR A 33 -0.67 -3.08 2.02
N LEU A 34 -1.43 -3.57 2.99
CA LEU A 34 -0.88 -4.20 4.20
C LEU A 34 -0.02 -5.43 3.88
N GLN A 35 -0.44 -6.26 2.92
CA GLN A 35 0.35 -7.40 2.45
C GLN A 35 1.67 -6.97 1.82
N VAL A 36 1.66 -5.92 0.99
CA VAL A 36 2.88 -5.38 0.38
C VAL A 36 3.82 -4.81 1.44
N VAL A 37 3.30 -4.01 2.38
CA VAL A 37 4.07 -3.48 3.50
C VAL A 37 4.75 -4.61 4.27
N SER A 38 3.96 -5.62 4.70
CA SER A 38 4.49 -6.78 5.43
C SER A 38 5.55 -7.56 4.65
N ARG A 39 5.38 -7.70 3.32
CA ARG A 39 6.37 -8.37 2.47
C ARG A 39 7.68 -7.58 2.34
N VAL A 40 7.60 -6.25 2.28
CA VAL A 40 8.77 -5.38 2.11
C VAL A 40 9.52 -5.18 3.44
N THR A 41 8.81 -5.10 4.57
CA THR A 41 9.41 -4.95 5.90
C THR A 41 9.78 -6.29 6.56
N GLY A 42 9.30 -7.42 6.02
CA GLY A 42 9.43 -8.75 6.64
C GLY A 42 8.46 -8.98 7.79
N GLU A 43 8.33 -10.24 8.25
CA GLU A 43 7.52 -10.66 9.44
C GLU A 43 7.93 -9.97 10.75
N GLN A 44 9.06 -9.25 10.74
CA GLN A 44 9.43 -8.27 11.76
C GLN A 44 8.52 -7.05 11.61
N ALA A 45 7.29 -7.20 12.08
CA ALA A 45 6.31 -6.15 12.13
C ALA A 45 6.93 -4.82 12.61
N ALA A 46 6.85 -3.82 11.75
CA ALA A 46 6.46 -2.48 12.16
C ALA A 46 7.33 -1.81 13.23
N GLN A 47 8.65 -1.77 13.04
CA GLN A 47 9.31 -0.54 13.45
C GLN A 47 8.82 0.55 12.48
N GLN A 48 7.90 1.39 12.93
CA GLN A 48 7.45 2.61 12.22
C GLN A 48 8.63 3.44 11.67
N ALA A 49 9.84 3.23 12.19
CA ALA A 49 11.11 3.76 11.70
C ALA A 49 11.41 3.35 10.24
N ASP A 50 11.19 2.09 9.84
CA ASP A 50 11.44 1.64 8.46
C ASP A 50 10.48 2.30 7.47
N LEU A 51 9.24 2.53 7.89
CA LEU A 51 8.25 3.27 7.10
C LEU A 51 8.58 4.77 6.96
N LYS A 52 9.58 5.29 7.67
CA LYS A 52 10.11 6.65 7.45
C LYS A 52 11.31 6.66 6.50
N ASP A 53 11.93 5.51 6.23
CA ASP A 53 13.01 5.42 5.24
C ASP A 53 12.44 5.60 3.82
N PRO A 54 12.93 6.60 3.05
CA PRO A 54 12.46 6.82 1.68
C PRO A 54 12.68 5.61 0.75
N ARG A 55 13.70 4.78 0.98
CA ARG A 55 13.97 3.56 0.19
C ARG A 55 12.90 2.51 0.41
N VAL A 56 12.50 2.30 1.67
CA VAL A 56 11.43 1.36 2.04
C VAL A 56 10.10 1.84 1.49
N ARG A 57 9.78 3.14 1.62
CA ARG A 57 8.58 3.74 1.01
C ARG A 57 8.54 3.53 -0.50
N GLN A 58 9.66 3.75 -1.18
CA GLN A 58 9.74 3.57 -2.63
C GLN A 58 9.56 2.09 -3.03
N ALA A 59 10.12 1.16 -2.27
CA ALA A 59 9.92 -0.28 -2.47
C ALA A 59 8.45 -0.68 -2.29
N ILE A 60 7.79 -0.21 -1.21
CA ILE A 60 6.36 -0.41 -0.97
C ILE A 60 5.54 0.17 -2.12
N ASN A 61 5.81 1.41 -2.52
CA ASN A 61 5.07 2.08 -3.58
C ASN A 61 5.20 1.33 -4.91
N THR A 62 6.39 0.85 -5.25
CA THR A 62 6.63 0.07 -6.47
C THR A 62 5.92 -1.28 -6.42
N ALA A 63 6.03 -2.01 -5.32
CA ALA A 63 5.39 -3.31 -5.17
C ALA A 63 3.85 -3.20 -5.15
N PHE A 64 3.31 -2.14 -4.54
CA PHE A 64 1.88 -1.91 -4.52
C PHE A 64 1.33 -1.45 -5.87
N ASP A 65 2.07 -0.62 -6.60
CA ASP A 65 1.71 -0.25 -7.98
C ASP A 65 1.63 -1.50 -8.88
N HIS A 66 2.57 -2.42 -8.73
CA HIS A 66 2.52 -3.72 -9.41
C HIS A 66 1.32 -4.57 -8.98
N PHE A 67 0.95 -4.55 -7.71
CA PHE A 67 -0.24 -5.25 -7.21
C PHE A 67 -1.52 -4.73 -7.85
N LEU A 68 -1.68 -3.40 -7.93
CA LEU A 68 -2.85 -2.76 -8.54
C LEU A 68 -2.96 -3.09 -10.04
N LYS A 69 -1.82 -3.10 -10.74
CA LYS A 69 -1.77 -3.33 -12.20
C LYS A 69 -1.86 -4.80 -12.62
N ARG A 70 -1.43 -5.75 -11.77
CA ARG A 70 -1.42 -7.19 -12.12
C ARG A 70 -2.79 -7.87 -12.06
N ARG A 71 -3.81 -7.23 -11.46
CA ARG A 71 -5.11 -7.89 -11.22
C ARG A 71 -6.12 -7.72 -12.37
N HIS A 72 -5.64 -7.33 -13.54
CA HIS A 72 -6.40 -7.19 -14.79
C HIS A 72 -5.89 -8.14 -15.87
#